data_AF-A0A953V1Z7-F1
#
_entry.id   AF-A0A953V1Z7-F1
#
_cell.length_a   1.000
_cell.length_b   1.000
_cell.length_c   1.000
_cell.angle_alpha   90.00
_cell.angle_beta   90.00
_cell.angle_gamma   90.00
#
_symmetry.space_group_name_H-M   'P 1'
#
loop_
_entity.id
_entity.type
_entity.pdbx_description
1 polymer ?
#
loop_
_entity_poly.entity_id
_entity_poly.type
_entity_poly.pdbx_seq_one_letter_code
_entity_poly.pdbx_strand_id
1 'polypeptide(L)'
;MRATELLFALEAERERRNPFPEERVLLNPRNGKALTRPRLYERMLALGKRAGVPDAHPHRYRGTFAVDMLARGGSPYDLAKLLGDTVATIEKHYAPFVRELRDRAGA
;
A
#
# COMPACT_ATOMS: atom_id res chain seq x y z
N MET A 1 6.97 8.35 -24.85
CA MET A 1 5.53 8.06 -24.77
C MET A 1 4.82 9.38 -24.54
N ARG A 2 3.93 9.80 -25.44
CA ARG A 2 3.18 11.06 -25.28
C ARG A 2 2.06 10.82 -24.25
N ALA A 3 1.68 11.83 -23.48
CA ALA A 3 0.68 11.69 -22.40
C ALA A 3 -0.65 11.06 -22.88
N THR A 4 -1.05 11.34 -24.13
CA THR A 4 -2.26 10.79 -24.76
C THR A 4 -2.17 9.28 -25.03
N GLU A 5 -1.00 8.77 -25.44
CA GLU A 5 -0.80 7.33 -25.68
C GLU A 5 -0.87 6.54 -24.37
N LEU A 6 -0.30 7.11 -23.30
CA LEU A 6 -0.36 6.52 -21.96
C LEU A 6 -1.80 6.50 -21.44
N LEU A 7 -2.55 7.59 -21.61
CA LEU A 7 -3.95 7.67 -21.18
C LEU A 7 -4.79 6.59 -21.88
N PHE A 8 -4.68 6.47 -23.21
CA PHE A 8 -5.39 5.45 -23.97
C PHE A 8 -5.04 4.02 -23.50
N ALA A 9 -3.75 3.75 -23.26
CA ALA A 9 -3.31 2.45 -22.75
C ALA A 9 -3.88 2.15 -21.35
N LEU A 10 -3.95 3.15 -20.47
CA LEU A 10 -4.53 3.00 -19.13
C LEU A 10 -6.05 2.83 -19.16
N GLU A 11 -6.76 3.50 -20.05
CA GLU A 11 -8.20 3.34 -20.24
C GLU A 11 -8.54 1.95 -20.79
N ALA A 12 -7.82 1.48 -21.81
CA ALA A 12 -7.97 0.13 -22.32
C ALA A 12 -7.67 -0.92 -21.24
N GLU A 13 -6.67 -0.68 -20.40
CA GLU A 13 -6.33 -1.55 -19.28
C GLU A 13 -7.43 -1.57 -18.21
N ARG A 14 -8.00 -0.40 -17.90
CA ARG A 14 -9.11 -0.26 -16.96
C ARG A 14 -10.34 -1.01 -17.45
N GLU A 15 -10.75 -0.81 -18.71
CA GLU A 15 -11.89 -1.50 -19.30
C GLU A 15 -11.67 -3.02 -19.32
N ARG A 16 -10.47 -3.48 -19.69
CA ARG A 16 -10.13 -4.90 -19.70
C ARG A 16 -10.18 -5.53 -18.31
N ARG A 17 -9.79 -4.78 -17.28
CA ARG A 17 -9.75 -5.30 -15.90
C ARG A 17 -11.06 -5.11 -15.14
N ASN A 18 -12.00 -4.32 -15.67
CA ASN A 18 -13.21 -3.79 -15.02
C ASN A 18 -14.03 -4.88 -14.29
N PRO A 19 -13.69 -5.21 -13.04
CA PRO A 19 -14.22 -6.38 -12.38
C PRO A 19 -15.52 -6.00 -11.68
N PHE A 20 -16.48 -6.92 -11.64
CA PHE A 20 -17.65 -6.72 -10.79
C PHE A 20 -17.22 -6.66 -9.30
N PRO A 21 -17.94 -5.94 -8.42
CA PRO A 21 -17.57 -5.81 -7.01
C PRO A 21 -17.32 -7.15 -6.29
N GLU A 22 -17.95 -8.22 -6.74
CA GLU A 22 -17.87 -9.56 -6.17
C GLU A 22 -16.67 -10.37 -6.71
N GLU A 23 -16.07 -9.93 -7.82
CA GLU A 23 -14.98 -10.64 -8.49
C GLU A 23 -13.67 -10.58 -7.70
N ARG A 24 -12.90 -11.66 -7.84
CA ARG A 24 -11.58 -11.78 -7.21
C ARG A 24 -10.53 -11.30 -8.19
N VAL A 25 -9.97 -10.11 -7.95
CA VAL A 25 -8.97 -9.49 -8.85
C VAL A 25 -7.54 -9.96 -8.61
N LEU A 26 -7.24 -10.50 -7.43
CA LEU A 26 -5.94 -11.08 -7.10
C LEU A 26 -5.99 -12.59 -7.34
N LEU A 27 -5.59 -13.00 -8.53
CA LEU A 27 -5.56 -14.41 -8.94
C LEU A 27 -4.15 -15.01 -8.84
N ASN A 28 -4.08 -16.29 -8.51
CA ASN A 28 -2.85 -17.06 -8.55
C ASN A 28 -2.54 -17.41 -10.02
N PRO A 29 -1.41 -16.96 -10.58
CA PRO A 29 -1.09 -17.15 -11.99
C PRO A 29 -0.89 -18.61 -12.38
N ARG A 30 -0.70 -19.53 -11.42
CA ARG A 30 -0.50 -20.96 -11.70
C ARG A 30 -1.80 -21.73 -11.92
N ASN A 31 -2.91 -21.29 -11.30
CA ASN A 31 -4.15 -22.06 -11.31
C ASN A 31 -5.42 -21.22 -11.50
N GLY A 32 -5.29 -19.90 -11.67
CA GLY A 32 -6.41 -18.98 -11.89
C GLY A 32 -7.32 -18.76 -10.68
N LYS A 33 -7.07 -19.41 -9.53
CA LYS A 33 -7.88 -19.25 -8.32
C LYS A 33 -7.51 -17.98 -7.58
N ALA A 34 -8.43 -17.44 -6.78
CA ALA A 34 -8.15 -16.31 -5.90
C ALA A 34 -6.94 -16.58 -4.98
N LEU A 35 -6.06 -15.60 -4.83
CA LEU A 35 -4.98 -15.63 -3.87
C LEU A 35 -5.56 -15.62 -2.45
N THR A 36 -5.16 -16.61 -1.66
CA THR A 36 -5.48 -16.62 -0.22
C THR A 36 -4.53 -15.70 0.54
N ARG A 37 -4.98 -15.22 1.70
CA ARG A 37 -4.16 -14.36 2.58
C ARG A 37 -2.78 -14.95 2.90
N PRO A 38 -2.64 -16.25 3.27
CA PRO A 38 -1.33 -16.85 3.52
C PRO A 38 -0.43 -16.87 2.28
N ARG A 39 -0.99 -17.18 1.11
CA ARG A 39 -0.21 -17.23 -0.14
C ARG A 39 0.29 -15.87 -0.59
N LEU A 40 -0.52 -14.83 -0.42
CA LEU A 40 -0.08 -13.46 -0.68
C LEU A 40 1.08 -13.08 0.27
N TYR A 41 0.95 -13.41 1.55
CA TYR A 41 1.97 -13.15 2.57
C TYR A 41 3.31 -13.84 2.24
N GLU A 42 3.28 -15.15 1.97
CA GLU A 42 4.46 -15.93 1.58
C GLU A 42 5.12 -15.38 0.31
N ARG A 43 4.31 -14.98 -0.68
CA ARG A 43 4.82 -14.40 -1.93
C ARG A 43 5.55 -13.08 -1.69
N MET A 44 5.05 -12.23 -0.81
CA MET A 44 5.70 -10.96 -0.45
C MET A 44 7.01 -11.19 0.31
N LEU A 45 7.05 -12.13 1.25
CA LEU A 45 8.29 -12.51 1.93
C LEU A 45 9.35 -13.04 0.95
N ALA A 46 8.94 -13.89 0.01
CA ALA A 46 9.85 -14.42 -1.02
C ALA A 46 10.41 -13.31 -1.92
N LEU A 47 9.59 -12.31 -2.26
CA LEU A 47 10.04 -11.13 -2.99
C LEU A 47 11.05 -10.31 -2.19
N GLY A 48 10.79 -10.07 -0.90
CA GLY A 48 11.73 -9.40 0.01
C GLY A 48 13.08 -10.10 0.06
N LYS A 49 13.07 -11.41 0.26
CA LYS A 49 14.30 -12.22 0.28
C LYS A 49 15.12 -12.07 -1.01
N ARG A 50 14.45 -12.10 -2.18
CA ARG A 50 15.12 -11.91 -3.48
C ARG A 50 15.68 -10.50 -3.67
N ALA A 51 15.03 -9.50 -3.09
CA ALA A 51 15.44 -8.11 -3.14
C ALA A 51 16.46 -7.73 -2.04
N GLY A 52 16.84 -8.67 -1.16
CA GLY A 52 17.71 -8.37 0.00
C GLY A 52 17.01 -7.55 1.09
N VAL A 53 15.68 -7.46 1.07
CA VAL A 53 14.88 -6.73 2.07
C VAL A 53 14.33 -7.75 3.09
N PRO A 54 14.84 -7.75 4.33
CA PRO A 54 14.34 -8.65 5.36
C PRO A 54 12.92 -8.27 5.79
N ASP A 55 12.12 -9.27 6.13
CA ASP A 55 10.77 -9.10 6.68
C ASP A 55 9.81 -8.24 5.83
N ALA A 56 9.89 -8.36 4.51
CA ALA A 56 9.03 -7.61 3.59
C ALA A 56 7.62 -8.20 3.48
N HIS A 57 6.82 -8.12 4.55
CA HIS A 57 5.45 -8.63 4.61
C HIS A 57 4.39 -7.52 4.48
N PRO A 58 3.12 -7.81 4.12
CA PRO A 58 2.11 -6.80 3.76
C PRO A 58 1.98 -5.62 4.73
N HIS A 59 1.99 -5.88 6.04
CA HIS A 59 1.82 -4.83 7.05
C HIS A 59 2.99 -3.84 7.08
N ARG A 60 4.22 -4.28 6.75
CA ARG A 60 5.40 -3.40 6.65
C ARG A 60 5.26 -2.41 5.50
N TYR A 61 4.71 -2.82 4.36
CA TYR A 61 4.43 -1.90 3.25
C TYR A 61 3.42 -0.83 3.65
N ARG A 62 2.37 -1.19 4.40
CA ARG A 62 1.41 -0.22 4.96
C ARG A 62 2.13 0.79 5.88
N GLY A 63 3.00 0.31 6.77
CA GLY A 63 3.79 1.18 7.64
C GLY A 63 4.76 2.08 6.88
N THR A 64 5.46 1.56 5.86
CA THR A 64 6.35 2.35 5.00
C THR A 64 5.59 3.45 4.27
N PHE A 65 4.44 3.14 3.67
CA PHE A 65 3.58 4.14 3.04
C PHE A 65 3.13 5.22 4.03
N ALA A 66 2.70 4.82 5.23
CA ALA A 66 2.26 5.75 6.27
C ALA A 66 3.37 6.74 6.68
N VAL A 67 4.55 6.22 6.98
CA VAL A 67 5.70 7.05 7.39
C VAL A 67 6.19 7.93 6.23
N ASP A 68 6.29 7.39 5.01
CA ASP A 68 6.71 8.17 3.83
C ASP A 68 5.72 9.31 3.51
N MET A 69 4.41 9.06 3.59
CA MET A 69 3.40 10.08 3.37
C MET A 69 3.50 11.23 4.40
N LEU A 70 3.63 10.88 5.69
CA LEU A 70 3.79 11.88 6.75
C LEU A 70 5.11 12.65 6.63
N ALA A 71 6.22 11.97 6.30
CA ALA A 71 7.52 12.59 6.10
C ALA A 71 7.53 13.60 4.93
N ARG A 72 6.66 13.41 3.93
CA ARG A 72 6.44 14.33 2.81
C ARG A 72 5.47 15.48 3.14
N GLY A 73 5.04 15.61 4.39
CA GLY A 73 4.13 16.66 4.84
C GLY A 73 2.65 16.34 4.65
N GLY A 74 2.29 15.08 4.37
CA GLY A 74 0.89 14.65 4.35
C GLY A 74 0.23 14.79 5.74
N SER A 75 -1.08 15.06 5.76
CA SER A 75 -1.81 15.22 7.02
C SER A 75 -2.15 13.85 7.66
N PRO A 76 -2.15 13.73 9.01
CA PRO A 76 -2.64 12.54 9.70
C PRO A 76 -4.10 12.20 9.36
N TYR A 77 -4.92 13.22 9.06
CA TYR A 77 -6.31 13.07 8.65
C TYR A 77 -6.47 12.35 7.30
N ASP A 78 -5.71 12.78 6.29
CA ASP A 78 -5.75 12.17 4.96
C ASP A 78 -5.19 10.76 5.00
N LEU A 79 -4.10 10.56 5.76
CA LEU A 79 -3.54 9.24 5.96
C LEU A 79 -4.53 8.29 6.64
N ALA A 80 -5.25 8.76 7.67
CA ALA A 80 -6.30 7.97 8.33
C ALA A 80 -7.39 7.53 7.34
N LYS A 81 -7.86 8.42 6.46
CA LYS A 81 -8.82 8.06 5.41
C LYS A 81 -8.28 7.04 4.42
N LEU A 82 -7.05 7.23 3.94
CA LEU A 82 -6.43 6.32 2.97
C LEU A 82 -6.18 4.93 3.56
N LEU A 83 -5.82 4.89 4.84
CA LEU A 83 -5.58 3.65 5.56
C LEU A 83 -6.87 2.99 6.07
N GLY A 84 -8.00 3.69 6.06
CA GLY A 84 -9.24 3.21 6.68
C GLY A 84 -9.07 3.04 8.20
N ASP A 85 -8.44 4.02 8.84
CA ASP A 85 -8.07 4.00 10.26
C ASP A 85 -8.48 5.32 10.94
N THR A 86 -8.16 5.46 12.23
CA THR A 86 -8.41 6.71 12.97
C THR A 86 -7.17 7.58 13.05
N VAL A 87 -7.34 8.90 13.13
CA VAL A 87 -6.23 9.85 13.35
C VAL A 87 -5.44 9.49 14.61
N ALA A 88 -6.11 9.11 15.69
CA ALA A 88 -5.47 8.67 16.93
C ALA A 88 -4.57 7.44 16.71
N THR A 89 -4.99 6.48 15.88
CA THR A 89 -4.13 5.35 15.48
C THR A 89 -2.90 5.85 14.73
N ILE A 90 -3.07 6.80 13.80
CA ILE A 90 -1.97 7.33 12.99
C ILE A 90 -0.93 8.02 13.86
N GLU A 91 -1.38 8.91 14.74
CA GLU A 91 -0.53 9.66 15.66
C GLU A 91 0.21 8.74 16.63
N LYS A 92 -0.46 7.69 17.13
CA LYS A 92 0.15 6.73 18.05
C LYS A 92 1.20 5.84 17.37
N HIS A 93 0.94 5.37 16.14
CA HIS A 93 1.72 4.29 15.54
C HIS A 93 2.68 4.72 14.43
N TYR A 94 2.44 5.84 13.74
CA TYR A 94 3.26 6.26 12.60
C TYR A 94 3.97 7.60 12.81
N ALA A 95 3.31 8.58 13.45
CA ALA A 95 3.92 9.89 13.71
C ALA A 95 5.26 9.85 14.47
N PRO A 96 5.52 8.92 15.41
CA PRO A 96 6.81 8.86 16.12
C PRO A 96 8.02 8.60 15.21
N PHE A 97 7.79 8.05 14.00
CA PHE A 97 8.85 7.79 13.02
C PHE A 97 9.18 9.01 12.14
N VAL A 98 8.41 10.09 12.24
CA VAL A 98 8.66 11.35 11.52
C VAL A 98 9.12 12.39 12.54
N ARG A 99 10.38 12.83 12.41
CA ARG A 99 11.02 13.73 13.38
C ARG A 99 10.17 14.97 13.68
N GLU A 100 9.71 15.63 12.64
CA GLU A 100 8.93 16.88 12.74
C GLU A 100 7.61 16.69 13.48
N LEU A 101 6.98 15.51 13.39
CA LEU A 101 5.74 15.19 14.10
C LEU A 101 6.00 14.69 15.51
N ARG A 102 7.06 13.90 15.71
CA ARG A 102 7.52 13.47 17.03
C ARG A 102 7.83 14.66 17.93
N ASP A 103 8.52 15.66 17.40
CA ASP A 103 8.94 16.84 18.16
C ASP A 103 7.73 17.74 18.53
N ARG A 104 6.63 17.71 17.75
CA ARG A 104 5.35 18.37 18.09
C ARG A 104 4.52 17.61 19.11
N ALA A 105 4.57 16.28 19.09
CA ALA A 105 3.82 15.43 20.02
C ALA A 105 4.51 15.29 21.40
N GLY A 106 5.79 15.67 21.49
CA GLY A 106 6.58 15.67 22.73
C GLY A 106 6.69 17.04 23.42
N ALA A 107 5.97 18.06 22.94
CA ALA A 107 5.80 19.37 23.58
C ALA A 107 4.41 19.47 24.20
#